data_AF-A0A022PTW3-F1
#
_entry.id   AF-A0A022PTW3-F1
#
_cell.length_a   1.000
_cell.length_b   1.000
_cell.length_c   1.000
_cell.angle_alpha   90.00
_cell.angle_beta   90.00
_cell.angle_gamma   90.00
#
_symmetry.space_group_name_H-M   'P 1'
#
loop_
_entity.id
_entity.type
_entity.pdbx_description
1 polymer ?
#
loop_
_entity_poly.entity_id
_entity_poly.type
_entity_poly.pdbx_seq_one_letter_code
_entity_poly.pdbx_strand_id
1 'polypeptide(L)'
;NESACIAFVESIPSYNDLINNDGSSILPKSEHLWSADEVQTTRIIFYMRVIPTCVDRLLASVFKKVVAPTMFLYTGHLKGKVARYAHSVFVAFMSSGKDPCPEERTELKEQLVFYYIQRLLEGYPEITPFEGMASGVTALVRHLPAGSPSIFYCIQCLVEKASSMCSTNWEGELESSKKILDLLLRLLALVDIQVLPSLMKSLAQLMVQLPQNRQNMLLNQLYQQIAESDDVIRKPALVSWVQSLSYLCTQEASFASPTSINNINARL
;
A
#
# COMPACT_ATOMS: atom_id res chain seq x y z
N ASN A 1 17.80 -16.20 22.78
CA ASN A 1 16.94 -15.07 22.36
C ASN A 1 16.14 -15.36 21.10
N GLU A 2 16.71 -15.92 20.04
CA GLU A 2 15.97 -16.30 18.82
C GLU A 2 14.89 -17.36 19.07
N SER A 3 15.22 -18.44 19.79
CA SER A 3 14.27 -19.48 20.20
C SER A 3 13.06 -18.95 20.98
N ALA A 4 13.27 -17.94 21.84
CA ALA A 4 12.19 -17.30 22.59
C ALA A 4 11.26 -16.47 21.67
N CYS A 5 11.80 -15.84 20.63
CA CYS A 5 11.01 -15.10 19.64
C CYS A 5 10.15 -16.04 18.78
N ILE A 6 10.71 -17.18 18.38
CA ILE A 6 9.97 -18.22 17.64
C ILE A 6 8.85 -18.79 18.52
N ALA A 7 9.17 -19.22 19.75
CA ALA A 7 8.18 -19.76 20.68
C ALA A 7 7.05 -18.75 21.01
N PHE A 8 7.39 -17.46 21.11
CA PHE A 8 6.39 -16.40 21.27
C PHE A 8 5.43 -16.34 20.08
N VAL A 9 5.96 -16.33 18.85
CA VAL A 9 5.16 -16.28 17.63
C VAL A 9 4.31 -17.54 17.46
N GLU A 10 4.86 -18.71 17.75
CA GLU A 10 4.14 -19.98 17.69
C GLU A 10 3.01 -20.10 18.71
N SER A 11 3.00 -19.25 19.76
CA SER A 11 1.89 -19.17 20.71
C SER A 11 0.67 -18.38 20.22
N ILE A 12 0.77 -17.72 19.06
CA ILE A 12 -0.34 -17.03 18.42
C ILE A 12 -1.43 -18.06 18.06
N PRO A 13 -2.71 -17.79 18.37
CA PRO A 13 -3.81 -18.66 17.94
C PRO A 13 -3.77 -18.90 16.43
N SER A 14 -4.07 -20.12 16.00
CA SER A 14 -4.10 -20.40 14.56
C SER A 14 -5.21 -19.60 13.89
N TYR A 15 -5.09 -19.40 12.57
CA TYR A 15 -6.13 -18.72 11.80
C TYR A 15 -7.51 -19.37 12.04
N ASN A 16 -7.57 -20.71 12.06
CA ASN A 16 -8.80 -21.45 12.32
C ASN A 16 -9.36 -21.19 13.71
N ASP A 17 -8.51 -21.11 14.75
CA ASP A 17 -8.95 -20.81 16.13
C ASP A 17 -9.52 -19.38 16.26
N LEU A 18 -9.08 -18.47 15.38
CA LEU A 18 -9.53 -17.08 15.39
C LEU A 18 -10.84 -16.87 14.65
N ILE A 19 -11.07 -17.60 13.57
CA ILE A 19 -12.31 -17.48 12.78
C ILE A 19 -13.40 -18.44 13.27
N ASN A 20 -13.03 -19.58 13.84
CA ASN A 20 -13.93 -20.59 14.36
C ASN A 20 -13.78 -20.62 15.87
N ASN A 21 -14.85 -20.27 16.59
CA ASN A 21 -14.89 -20.45 18.03
C ASN A 21 -15.09 -21.95 18.34
N ASP A 22 -13.99 -22.71 18.42
CA ASP A 22 -14.00 -24.06 19.00
C ASP A 22 -13.91 -24.03 20.54
N GLY A 23 -14.16 -22.86 21.15
CA GLY A 23 -14.20 -22.65 22.59
C GLY A 23 -15.40 -23.34 23.23
N SER A 24 -15.15 -24.52 23.78
CA SER A 24 -16.07 -25.34 24.60
C SER A 24 -17.36 -25.80 23.91
N SER A 25 -17.47 -27.12 23.74
CA SER A 25 -18.58 -27.87 23.13
C SER A 25 -19.93 -27.77 23.86
N ILE A 26 -20.17 -26.74 24.68
CA ILE A 26 -21.32 -26.65 25.60
C ILE A 26 -22.32 -25.56 25.21
N LEU A 27 -21.96 -24.59 24.34
CA LEU A 27 -22.92 -23.61 23.82
C LEU A 27 -23.29 -23.89 22.36
N PRO A 28 -24.56 -23.70 21.95
CA PRO A 28 -24.93 -23.79 20.55
C PRO A 28 -24.11 -22.77 19.76
N LYS A 29 -23.62 -23.21 18.58
CA LYS A 29 -22.89 -22.38 17.61
C LYS A 29 -23.74 -21.15 17.26
N SER A 30 -23.64 -20.07 18.02
CA SER A 30 -24.05 -18.76 17.53
C SER A 30 -23.09 -18.39 16.41
N GLU A 31 -23.55 -17.58 15.46
CA GLU A 31 -22.71 -17.01 14.41
C GLU A 31 -21.61 -16.17 15.07
N HIS A 32 -20.47 -16.80 15.37
CA HIS A 32 -19.35 -16.13 16.00
C HIS A 32 -18.70 -15.24 14.95
N LEU A 33 -18.89 -13.93 15.12
CA LEU A 33 -18.21 -12.95 14.32
C LEU A 33 -16.88 -12.61 14.98
N TRP A 34 -15.77 -13.16 14.46
CA TRP A 34 -14.41 -12.95 14.97
C TRP A 34 -14.07 -11.46 15.17
N SER A 35 -14.61 -10.58 14.33
CA SER A 35 -14.37 -9.13 14.38
C SER A 35 -15.11 -8.41 15.51
N ALA A 36 -16.05 -9.08 16.19
CA ALA A 36 -16.75 -8.58 17.36
C ALA A 36 -16.15 -9.09 18.69
N ASP A 37 -15.27 -10.09 18.66
CA ASP A 37 -14.66 -10.63 19.87
C ASP A 37 -13.58 -9.69 20.43
N GLU A 38 -13.94 -8.97 21.49
CA GLU A 38 -13.04 -8.00 22.13
C GLU A 38 -11.85 -8.65 22.84
N VAL A 39 -12.05 -9.85 23.40
CA VAL A 39 -11.03 -10.56 24.17
C VAL A 39 -9.96 -11.08 23.21
N GLN A 40 -10.38 -11.74 22.12
CA GLN A 40 -9.46 -12.19 21.08
C GLN A 40 -8.78 -11.01 20.39
N THR A 41 -9.51 -9.94 20.08
CA THR A 41 -8.90 -8.74 19.50
C THR A 41 -7.81 -8.17 20.42
N THR A 42 -8.07 -8.10 21.73
CA THR A 42 -7.09 -7.59 22.72
C THR A 42 -5.86 -8.49 22.78
N ARG A 43 -6.06 -9.81 22.74
CA ARG A 43 -4.96 -10.79 22.69
C ARG A 43 -4.13 -10.61 21.42
N ILE A 44 -4.75 -10.44 20.25
CA ILE A 44 -4.03 -10.21 18.99
C ILE A 44 -3.30 -8.87 18.97
N ILE A 45 -3.88 -7.80 19.54
CA ILE A 45 -3.19 -6.51 19.69
C ILE A 45 -1.86 -6.70 20.44
N PHE A 46 -1.83 -7.50 21.50
CA PHE A 46 -0.60 -7.78 22.23
C PHE A 46 0.46 -8.43 21.33
N TYR A 47 0.09 -9.47 20.58
CA TYR A 47 1.01 -10.12 19.64
C TYR A 47 1.51 -9.16 18.56
N MET A 48 0.62 -8.43 17.89
CA MET A 48 0.98 -7.52 16.80
C MET A 48 1.87 -6.35 17.26
N ARG A 49 1.87 -6.00 18.54
CA ARG A 49 2.79 -5.01 19.11
C ARG A 49 4.19 -5.56 19.34
N VAL A 50 4.31 -6.84 19.68
CA VAL A 50 5.60 -7.45 20.05
C VAL A 50 6.33 -7.95 18.82
N ILE A 51 5.63 -8.53 17.84
CA ILE A 51 6.25 -9.10 16.62
C ILE A 51 7.24 -8.16 15.93
N PRO A 52 6.95 -6.85 15.71
CA PRO A 52 7.90 -5.93 15.10
C PRO A 52 9.28 -5.88 15.79
N THR A 53 9.32 -6.09 17.11
CA THR A 53 10.56 -6.04 17.90
C THR A 53 11.44 -7.27 17.73
N CYS A 54 10.88 -8.37 17.20
CA CYS A 54 11.59 -9.62 17.01
C CYS A 54 11.57 -10.14 15.57
N VAL A 55 11.03 -9.39 14.61
CA VAL A 55 10.85 -9.83 13.21
C VAL A 55 12.17 -10.20 12.51
N ASP A 56 13.26 -9.52 12.86
CA ASP A 56 14.64 -9.81 12.40
C ASP A 56 15.20 -11.14 12.93
N ARG A 57 14.50 -11.78 13.88
CA ARG A 57 14.88 -13.08 14.46
C ARG A 57 13.93 -14.19 14.01
N LEU A 58 12.97 -13.88 13.14
CA LEU A 58 12.03 -14.85 12.62
C LEU A 58 12.48 -15.31 11.24
N LEU A 59 12.56 -16.62 11.08
CA LEU A 59 12.72 -17.25 9.77
C LEU A 59 11.54 -16.87 8.86
N ALA A 60 11.81 -16.67 7.57
CA ALA A 60 10.79 -16.42 6.56
C ALA A 60 9.66 -17.47 6.60
N SER A 61 10.00 -18.74 6.77
CA SER A 61 9.04 -19.85 6.87
C SER A 61 8.09 -19.73 8.08
N VAL A 62 8.60 -19.36 9.25
CA VAL A 62 7.80 -19.13 10.47
C VAL A 62 6.88 -17.93 10.28
N PHE A 63 7.40 -16.83 9.72
CA PHE A 63 6.58 -15.65 9.42
C PHE A 63 5.45 -15.99 8.45
N LYS A 64 5.76 -16.68 7.34
CA LYS A 64 4.80 -17.11 6.32
C LYS A 64 3.68 -17.97 6.91
N LYS A 65 4.03 -18.94 7.75
CA LYS A 65 3.09 -19.92 8.30
C LYS A 65 2.23 -19.36 9.43
N VAL A 66 2.82 -18.58 10.33
CA VAL A 66 2.18 -18.22 11.62
C VAL A 66 1.75 -16.76 11.65
N VAL A 67 2.61 -15.83 11.23
CA VAL A 67 2.35 -14.39 11.38
C VAL A 67 1.49 -13.86 10.24
N ALA A 68 1.85 -14.16 8.99
CA ALA A 68 1.22 -13.57 7.82
C ALA A 68 -0.31 -13.79 7.76
N PRO A 69 -0.85 -15.01 8.00
CA PRO A 69 -2.30 -15.23 7.94
C PRO A 69 -3.06 -14.38 8.96
N THR A 70 -2.57 -14.34 10.20
CA THR A 70 -3.20 -13.56 11.28
C THR A 70 -3.02 -12.07 11.06
N MET A 71 -1.85 -11.61 10.62
CA MET A 71 -1.63 -10.21 10.26
C MET A 71 -2.64 -9.74 9.21
N PHE A 72 -2.80 -10.50 8.13
CA PHE A 72 -3.70 -10.17 7.03
C PHE A 72 -5.19 -10.24 7.38
N LEU A 73 -5.57 -11.13 8.30
CA LEU A 73 -6.93 -11.13 8.84
C LEU A 73 -7.22 -9.78 9.53
N TYR A 74 -6.25 -9.26 10.29
CA TYR A 74 -6.44 -8.08 11.13
C TYR A 74 -6.10 -6.75 10.45
N THR A 75 -5.45 -6.72 9.29
CA THR A 75 -5.22 -5.46 8.53
C THR A 75 -6.52 -4.79 8.10
N GLY A 76 -7.59 -5.57 7.87
CA GLY A 76 -8.92 -5.08 7.51
C GLY A 76 -9.93 -5.11 8.67
N HIS A 77 -9.48 -5.03 9.92
CA HIS A 77 -10.39 -5.08 11.07
C HIS A 77 -11.03 -3.72 11.36
N LEU A 78 -12.34 -3.73 11.66
CA LEU A 78 -13.13 -2.54 12.04
C LEU A 78 -12.55 -1.72 13.21
N LYS A 79 -11.77 -2.34 14.10
CA LYS A 79 -11.10 -1.66 15.21
C LYS A 79 -9.77 -1.14 14.68
N GLY A 80 -9.74 0.11 14.23
CA GLY A 80 -8.55 0.72 13.60
C GLY A 80 -7.25 0.57 14.40
N LYS A 81 -7.30 0.42 15.73
CA LYS A 81 -6.12 0.16 16.56
C LYS A 81 -5.43 -1.17 16.21
N VAL A 82 -6.17 -2.27 16.01
CA VAL A 82 -5.55 -3.56 15.68
C VAL A 82 -5.07 -3.58 14.23
N ALA A 83 -5.82 -2.97 13.32
CA ALA A 83 -5.41 -2.78 11.93
C ALA A 83 -4.06 -2.04 11.83
N ARG A 84 -3.89 -0.93 12.56
CA ARG A 84 -2.60 -0.20 12.60
C ARG A 84 -1.43 -1.06 13.07
N TYR A 85 -1.64 -1.90 14.10
CA TYR A 85 -0.57 -2.81 14.54
C TYR A 85 -0.27 -3.89 13.50
N ALA A 86 -1.28 -4.44 12.82
CA ALA A 86 -1.07 -5.38 11.73
C ALA A 86 -0.27 -4.74 10.57
N HIS A 87 -0.58 -3.50 10.18
CA HIS A 87 0.25 -2.74 9.22
C HIS A 87 1.67 -2.52 9.73
N SER A 88 1.84 -2.26 11.03
CA SER A 88 3.18 -2.11 11.64
C SER A 88 4.00 -3.40 11.56
N VAL A 89 3.36 -4.57 11.71
CA VAL A 89 4.01 -5.87 11.49
C VAL A 89 4.46 -6.02 10.05
N PHE A 90 3.61 -5.69 9.08
CA PHE A 90 3.98 -5.74 7.66
C PHE A 90 5.18 -4.83 7.37
N VAL A 91 5.14 -3.57 7.83
CA VAL A 91 6.25 -2.61 7.67
C VAL A 91 7.54 -3.14 8.28
N ALA A 92 7.48 -3.69 9.49
CA ALA A 92 8.64 -4.26 10.16
C ALA A 92 9.21 -5.45 9.38
N PHE A 93 8.35 -6.33 8.86
CA PHE A 93 8.78 -7.44 8.01
C PHE A 93 9.41 -6.95 6.70
N MET A 94 8.83 -5.98 6.02
CA MET A 94 9.41 -5.40 4.80
C MET A 94 10.79 -4.78 5.06
N SER A 95 10.95 -4.10 6.20
CA SER A 95 12.19 -3.40 6.57
C SER A 95 13.28 -4.31 7.16
N SER A 96 12.90 -5.52 7.58
CA SER A 96 13.82 -6.48 8.20
C SER A 96 14.83 -7.05 7.21
N GLY A 97 16.04 -7.33 7.67
CA GLY A 97 17.15 -7.74 6.79
C GLY A 97 18.02 -8.88 7.34
N LYS A 98 17.79 -9.32 8.57
CA LYS A 98 18.56 -10.39 9.20
C LYS A 98 17.80 -11.70 9.00
N ASP A 99 18.29 -12.54 8.09
CA ASP A 99 17.78 -13.89 7.87
C ASP A 99 18.97 -14.80 7.53
N PRO A 100 19.05 -16.03 8.09
CA PRO A 100 20.04 -17.00 7.65
C PRO A 100 19.93 -17.34 6.15
N CYS A 101 18.74 -17.17 5.55
CA CYS A 101 18.51 -17.32 4.11
C CYS A 101 17.90 -16.02 3.52
N PRO A 102 18.72 -15.05 3.08
CA PRO A 102 18.24 -13.74 2.63
C PRO A 102 17.40 -13.80 1.34
N GLU A 103 17.63 -14.81 0.49
CA GLU A 103 16.90 -15.02 -0.77
C GLU A 103 15.45 -15.42 -0.49
N GLU A 104 15.22 -16.42 0.36
CA GLU A 104 13.87 -16.87 0.76
C GLU A 104 13.05 -15.73 1.37
N ARG A 105 13.69 -14.89 2.20
CA ARG A 105 13.01 -13.74 2.79
C ARG A 105 12.63 -12.71 1.74
N THR A 106 13.52 -12.42 0.80
CA THR A 106 13.28 -11.44 -0.27
C THR A 106 12.14 -11.92 -1.16
N GLU A 107 12.16 -13.19 -1.56
CA GLU A 107 11.07 -13.80 -2.33
C GLU A 107 9.74 -13.72 -1.56
N LEU A 108 9.75 -14.03 -0.26
CA LEU A 108 8.55 -13.93 0.56
C LEU A 108 8.03 -12.49 0.65
N LYS A 109 8.90 -11.49 0.80
CA LYS A 109 8.49 -10.07 0.78
C LYS A 109 7.78 -9.73 -0.51
N GLU A 110 8.32 -10.13 -1.66
CA GLU A 110 7.70 -9.90 -2.97
C GLU A 110 6.34 -10.59 -3.09
N GLN A 111 6.23 -11.84 -2.64
CA GLN A 111 4.99 -12.61 -2.66
C GLN A 111 3.89 -11.98 -1.79
N LEU A 112 4.23 -11.51 -0.59
CA LEU A 112 3.26 -10.95 0.35
C LEU A 112 2.68 -9.60 -0.11
N VAL A 113 3.38 -8.86 -0.96
CA VAL A 113 2.92 -7.56 -1.49
C VAL A 113 1.62 -7.71 -2.25
N PHE A 114 1.47 -8.74 -3.09
CA PHE A 114 0.26 -8.95 -3.87
C PHE A 114 -0.98 -9.03 -2.97
N TYR A 115 -0.89 -9.86 -1.94
CA TYR A 115 -1.98 -10.02 -0.98
C TYR A 115 -2.18 -8.74 -0.16
N TYR A 116 -1.10 -8.10 0.30
CA TYR A 116 -1.18 -6.88 1.09
C TYR A 116 -1.91 -5.75 0.36
N ILE A 117 -1.52 -5.48 -0.90
CA ILE A 117 -2.10 -4.42 -1.74
C ILE A 117 -3.57 -4.71 -2.06
N GLN A 118 -3.90 -5.95 -2.43
CA GLN A 118 -5.29 -6.30 -2.68
C GLN A 118 -6.15 -6.05 -1.43
N ARG A 119 -5.71 -6.59 -0.28
CA ARG A 119 -6.48 -6.52 0.97
C ARG A 119 -6.68 -5.10 1.48
N LEU A 120 -5.67 -4.24 1.37
CA LEU A 120 -5.76 -2.86 1.83
C LEU A 120 -6.70 -2.01 0.93
N LEU A 121 -6.71 -2.24 -0.39
CA LEU A 121 -7.53 -1.44 -1.32
C LEU A 121 -8.99 -1.87 -1.32
N GLU A 122 -9.27 -3.14 -1.03
CA GLU A 122 -10.63 -3.65 -0.80
C GLU A 122 -11.31 -2.92 0.36
N GLY A 123 -10.57 -2.63 1.45
CA GLY A 123 -11.12 -1.98 2.64
C GLY A 123 -10.96 -0.47 2.69
N TYR A 124 -10.30 0.17 1.73
CA TYR A 124 -10.10 1.63 1.73
C TYR A 124 -11.19 2.34 0.93
N PRO A 125 -11.73 3.48 1.40
CA PRO A 125 -11.33 4.25 2.60
C PRO A 125 -12.01 3.89 3.92
N GLU A 126 -13.00 2.99 3.93
CA GLU A 126 -13.93 2.83 5.06
C GLU A 126 -13.29 2.16 6.29
N ILE A 127 -12.44 1.16 6.06
CA ILE A 127 -11.91 0.27 7.08
C ILE A 127 -10.38 0.43 7.19
N THR A 128 -9.69 0.46 6.05
CA THR A 128 -8.23 0.48 6.01
C THR A 128 -7.69 1.84 6.49
N PRO A 129 -6.85 1.89 7.55
CA PRO A 129 -6.27 3.14 8.02
C PRO A 129 -5.21 3.66 7.03
N PHE A 130 -5.40 4.90 6.55
CA PHE A 130 -4.52 5.52 5.56
C PHE A 130 -3.03 5.52 5.98
N GLU A 131 -2.72 5.88 7.24
CA GLU A 131 -1.31 5.93 7.68
C GLU A 131 -0.64 4.55 7.64
N GLY A 132 -1.37 3.50 8.02
CA GLY A 132 -0.90 2.12 7.97
C GLY A 132 -0.63 1.67 6.53
N MET A 133 -1.58 1.95 5.63
CA MET A 133 -1.42 1.71 4.21
C MET A 133 -0.20 2.44 3.63
N ALA A 134 -0.11 3.76 3.81
CA ALA A 134 0.94 4.60 3.25
C ALA A 134 2.34 4.20 3.77
N SER A 135 2.45 3.85 5.05
CA SER A 135 3.71 3.35 5.62
C SER A 135 4.11 1.98 5.04
N GLY A 136 3.15 1.06 4.85
CA GLY A 136 3.41 -0.22 4.19
C GLY A 136 3.83 -0.08 2.72
N VAL A 137 3.17 0.80 1.96
CA VAL A 137 3.56 1.13 0.58
C VAL A 137 4.95 1.78 0.53
N THR A 138 5.25 2.66 1.48
CA THR A 138 6.58 3.27 1.57
C THR A 138 7.64 2.22 1.89
N ALA A 139 7.36 1.30 2.81
CA ALA A 139 8.28 0.25 3.21
C ALA A 139 8.55 -0.73 2.05
N LEU A 140 7.53 -1.15 1.31
CA LEU A 140 7.74 -2.06 0.19
C LEU A 140 8.54 -1.42 -0.94
N VAL A 141 8.28 -0.16 -1.27
CA VAL A 141 9.02 0.54 -2.33
C VAL A 141 10.49 0.73 -1.95
N ARG A 142 10.80 0.94 -0.66
CA ARG A 142 12.17 1.16 -0.18
C ARG A 142 12.98 -0.12 0.01
N HIS A 143 12.34 -1.23 0.35
CA HIS A 143 13.03 -2.44 0.82
C HIS A 143 12.90 -3.64 -0.11
N LEU A 144 12.12 -3.54 -1.18
CA LEU A 144 12.14 -4.51 -2.27
C LEU A 144 13.30 -4.23 -3.25
N PRO A 145 13.73 -5.26 -4.00
CA PRO A 145 14.70 -5.07 -5.07
C PRO A 145 14.26 -4.00 -6.09
N ALA A 146 15.25 -3.27 -6.62
CA ALA A 146 15.03 -2.33 -7.72
C ALA A 146 14.38 -3.05 -8.91
N GLY A 147 13.32 -2.47 -9.47
CA GLY A 147 12.59 -3.08 -10.58
C GLY A 147 11.72 -4.29 -10.20
N SER A 148 11.49 -4.56 -8.91
CA SER A 148 10.61 -5.65 -8.47
C SER A 148 9.20 -5.56 -9.11
N PRO A 149 8.67 -6.63 -9.71
CA PRO A 149 7.30 -6.68 -10.24
C PRO A 149 6.24 -6.30 -9.20
N SER A 150 6.49 -6.58 -7.92
CA SER A 150 5.59 -6.24 -6.82
C SER A 150 5.45 -4.72 -6.63
N ILE A 151 6.49 -3.94 -6.94
CA ILE A 151 6.42 -2.47 -6.91
C ILE A 151 5.53 -1.96 -8.05
N PHE A 152 5.71 -2.48 -9.27
CA PHE A 152 4.88 -2.11 -10.41
C PHE A 152 3.41 -2.47 -10.18
N TYR A 153 3.14 -3.66 -9.65
CA TYR A 153 1.81 -4.09 -9.25
C TYR A 153 1.18 -3.13 -8.23
N CYS A 154 1.92 -2.78 -7.17
CA CYS A 154 1.47 -1.82 -6.17
C CYS A 154 1.07 -0.47 -6.79
N ILE A 155 1.91 0.09 -7.67
CA ILE A 155 1.65 1.36 -8.33
C ILE A 155 0.39 1.27 -9.19
N GLN A 156 0.27 0.21 -9.98
CA GLN A 156 -0.87 0.00 -10.86
C GLN A 156 -2.19 -0.05 -10.06
N CYS A 157 -2.24 -0.84 -8.99
CA CYS A 157 -3.44 -0.93 -8.17
C CYS A 157 -3.79 0.38 -7.46
N LEU A 158 -2.79 1.16 -7.02
CA LEU A 158 -3.02 2.49 -6.44
C LEU A 158 -3.57 3.47 -7.46
N VAL A 159 -3.06 3.45 -8.69
CA VAL A 159 -3.56 4.28 -9.79
C VAL A 159 -4.99 3.89 -10.16
N GLU A 160 -5.28 2.59 -10.29
CA GLU A 160 -6.64 2.10 -10.56
C GLU A 160 -7.62 2.52 -9.46
N LYS A 161 -7.23 2.39 -8.19
CA LYS A 161 -8.05 2.85 -7.06
C LYS A 161 -8.24 4.37 -7.08
N ALA A 162 -7.20 5.14 -7.36
CA ALA A 162 -7.31 6.60 -7.47
C ALA A 162 -8.25 7.01 -8.61
N SER A 163 -8.12 6.39 -9.79
CA SER A 163 -9.00 6.61 -10.94
C SER A 163 -10.45 6.30 -10.60
N SER A 164 -10.72 5.15 -9.97
CA SER A 164 -12.09 4.74 -9.63
C SER A 164 -12.76 5.68 -8.64
N MET A 165 -12.00 6.26 -7.70
CA MET A 165 -12.51 7.23 -6.73
C MET A 165 -12.62 8.65 -7.29
N CYS A 166 -11.90 8.97 -8.37
CA CYS A 166 -11.95 10.30 -8.97
C CYS A 166 -13.10 10.47 -9.97
N SER A 167 -13.62 9.38 -10.53
CA SER A 167 -14.73 9.39 -11.48
C SER A 167 -16.11 9.57 -10.83
N THR A 168 -16.23 9.29 -9.54
CA THR A 168 -17.46 9.45 -8.74
C THR A 168 -17.50 10.85 -8.11
N ASN A 169 -18.48 11.69 -8.51
CA ASN A 169 -18.67 13.06 -8.03
C ASN A 169 -19.24 13.13 -6.59
N TRP A 170 -18.48 12.69 -5.58
CA TRP A 170 -18.96 12.70 -4.19
C TRP A 170 -17.96 13.45 -3.29
N GLU A 171 -18.39 14.59 -2.73
CA GLU A 171 -17.56 15.54 -1.98
C GLU A 171 -16.88 14.96 -0.72
N GLY A 172 -17.37 13.84 -0.18
CA GLY A 172 -16.73 13.10 0.93
C GLY A 172 -15.60 12.15 0.51
N GLU A 173 -15.64 11.58 -0.70
CA GLU A 173 -14.58 10.73 -1.27
C GLU A 173 -13.35 11.55 -1.71
N LEU A 174 -13.50 12.89 -1.75
CA LEU A 174 -12.49 13.81 -2.23
C LEU A 174 -11.24 13.83 -1.35
N GLU A 175 -11.37 13.72 -0.02
CA GLU A 175 -10.22 13.72 0.88
C GLU A 175 -9.46 12.39 0.79
N SER A 176 -10.18 11.28 0.70
CA SER A 176 -9.61 9.94 0.62
C SER A 176 -8.94 9.65 -0.72
N SER A 177 -9.53 10.12 -1.84
CA SER A 177 -8.90 10.06 -3.16
C SER A 177 -7.64 10.94 -3.22
N LYS A 178 -7.71 12.16 -2.66
CA LYS A 178 -6.55 13.05 -2.54
C LYS A 178 -5.41 12.39 -1.76
N LYS A 179 -5.69 11.68 -0.67
CA LYS A 179 -4.67 10.95 0.10
C LYS A 179 -3.92 9.90 -0.72
N ILE A 180 -4.62 9.16 -1.60
CA ILE A 180 -3.97 8.21 -2.54
C ILE A 180 -3.15 8.97 -3.59
N LEU A 181 -3.69 10.05 -4.16
CA LEU A 181 -2.95 10.89 -5.11
C LEU A 181 -1.67 11.45 -4.48
N ASP A 182 -1.76 12.02 -3.28
CA ASP A 182 -0.61 12.53 -2.52
C ASP A 182 0.41 11.41 -2.22
N LEU A 183 -0.05 10.17 -2.00
CA LEU A 183 0.84 9.02 -1.86
C LEU A 183 1.55 8.72 -3.19
N LEU A 184 0.83 8.63 -4.30
CA LEU A 184 1.40 8.40 -5.64
C LEU A 184 2.41 9.50 -6.04
N LEU A 185 2.11 10.76 -5.75
CA LEU A 185 3.05 11.87 -5.99
C LEU A 185 4.31 11.72 -5.13
N ARG A 186 4.16 11.38 -3.84
CA ARG A 186 5.31 11.11 -2.95
C ARG A 186 6.16 9.94 -3.44
N LEU A 187 5.57 8.96 -4.13
CA LEU A 187 6.33 7.83 -4.68
C LEU A 187 7.34 8.28 -5.75
N LEU A 188 7.15 9.41 -6.44
CA LEU A 188 8.12 9.94 -7.41
C LEU A 188 9.50 10.19 -6.78
N ALA A 189 9.55 10.55 -5.50
CA ALA A 189 10.80 10.75 -4.77
C ALA A 189 11.37 9.44 -4.20
N LEU A 190 10.55 8.38 -4.08
CA LEU A 190 10.91 7.18 -3.32
C LEU A 190 11.24 5.97 -4.18
N VAL A 191 10.58 5.79 -5.31
CA VAL A 191 10.77 4.61 -6.16
C VAL A 191 12.17 4.56 -6.75
N ASP A 192 12.67 3.37 -7.01
CA ASP A 192 13.92 3.22 -7.74
C ASP A 192 13.82 3.83 -9.15
N ILE A 193 14.96 4.27 -9.69
CA ILE A 193 15.03 4.90 -11.01
C ILE A 193 14.49 4.00 -12.14
N GLN A 194 14.54 2.68 -11.98
CA GLN A 194 13.98 1.72 -12.94
C GLN A 194 12.46 1.71 -12.96
N VAL A 195 11.81 2.09 -11.85
CA VAL A 195 10.36 2.14 -11.69
C VAL A 195 9.81 3.52 -12.03
N LEU A 196 10.62 4.56 -11.84
CA LEU A 196 10.23 5.95 -11.99
C LEU A 196 9.52 6.28 -13.32
N PRO A 197 10.00 5.84 -14.52
CA PRO A 197 9.33 6.13 -15.78
C PRO A 197 7.90 5.58 -15.85
N SER A 198 7.67 4.37 -15.33
CA SER A 198 6.33 3.76 -15.31
C SER A 198 5.39 4.52 -14.38
N LEU A 199 5.86 4.92 -13.21
CA LEU A 199 5.08 5.76 -12.29
C LEU A 199 4.69 7.10 -12.93
N MET A 200 5.65 7.78 -13.57
CA MET A 200 5.44 9.05 -14.28
C MET A 200 4.40 8.91 -15.38
N LYS A 201 4.44 7.80 -16.15
CA LYS A 201 3.47 7.50 -17.20
C LYS A 201 2.07 7.27 -16.63
N SER A 202 1.93 6.43 -15.62
CA SER A 202 0.62 6.15 -15.00
C SER A 202 0.02 7.39 -14.33
N LEU A 203 0.84 8.22 -13.69
CA LEU A 203 0.41 9.50 -13.12
C LEU A 203 -0.04 10.49 -14.20
N ALA A 204 0.68 10.59 -15.32
CA ALA A 204 0.28 11.44 -16.43
C ALA A 204 -1.10 11.04 -16.98
N GLN A 205 -1.31 9.73 -17.20
CA GLN A 205 -2.59 9.20 -17.67
C GLN A 205 -3.74 9.49 -16.69
N LEU A 206 -3.50 9.33 -15.39
CA LEU A 206 -4.47 9.66 -14.35
C LEU A 206 -4.79 11.15 -14.32
N MET A 207 -3.77 12.01 -14.34
CA MET A 207 -3.94 13.46 -14.21
C MET A 207 -4.69 14.07 -15.39
N VAL A 208 -4.42 13.62 -16.60
CA VAL A 208 -5.10 14.10 -17.81
C VAL A 208 -6.61 13.83 -17.76
N GLN A 209 -7.05 12.76 -17.09
CA GLN A 209 -8.47 12.45 -16.93
C GLN A 209 -9.20 13.29 -15.85
N LEU A 210 -8.46 14.06 -15.04
CA LEU A 210 -9.07 14.85 -13.96
C LEU A 210 -9.66 16.17 -14.48
N PRO A 211 -10.64 16.78 -13.79
CA PRO A 211 -11.12 18.12 -14.10
C PRO A 211 -10.02 19.18 -14.02
N GLN A 212 -10.06 20.21 -14.88
CA GLN A 212 -9.02 21.25 -15.01
C GLN A 212 -8.57 21.86 -13.68
N ASN A 213 -9.50 22.14 -12.77
CA ASN A 213 -9.18 22.72 -11.47
C ASN A 213 -8.27 21.80 -10.64
N ARG A 214 -8.50 20.48 -10.70
CA ARG A 214 -7.68 19.48 -10.02
C ARG A 214 -6.34 19.28 -10.72
N GLN A 215 -6.33 19.28 -12.06
CA GLN A 215 -5.09 19.25 -12.84
C GLN A 215 -4.15 20.39 -12.42
N ASN A 216 -4.66 21.63 -12.41
CA ASN A 216 -3.89 22.82 -12.03
C ASN A 216 -3.35 22.73 -10.59
N MET A 217 -4.17 22.26 -9.64
CA MET A 217 -3.74 22.06 -8.26
C MET A 217 -2.59 21.05 -8.14
N LEU A 218 -2.72 19.88 -8.80
CA LEU A 218 -1.70 18.83 -8.76
C LEU A 218 -0.42 19.23 -9.50
N LEU A 219 -0.54 19.96 -10.62
CA LEU A 219 0.61 20.51 -11.34
C LEU A 219 1.38 21.49 -10.45
N ASN A 220 0.70 22.41 -9.76
CA ASN A 220 1.35 23.33 -8.84
C ASN A 220 2.08 22.60 -7.70
N GLN A 221 1.45 21.56 -7.14
CA GLN A 221 2.07 20.71 -6.12
C GLN A 221 3.31 19.97 -6.65
N LEU A 222 3.24 19.42 -7.87
CA LEU A 222 4.37 18.79 -8.53
C LEU A 222 5.52 19.77 -8.77
N TYR A 223 5.23 20.96 -9.29
CA TYR A 223 6.25 21.99 -9.48
C TYR A 223 6.95 22.34 -8.17
N GLN A 224 6.19 22.52 -7.09
CA GLN A 224 6.76 22.79 -5.77
C GLN A 224 7.62 21.63 -5.27
N GLN A 225 7.11 20.40 -5.29
CA GLN A 225 7.85 19.21 -4.85
C GLN A 225 9.14 18.99 -5.64
N ILE A 226 9.10 19.20 -6.96
CA ILE A 226 10.28 19.07 -7.82
C ILE A 226 11.28 20.20 -7.56
N ALA A 227 10.81 21.43 -7.37
CA ALA A 227 11.66 22.58 -7.07
C ALA A 227 12.43 22.40 -5.74
N GLU A 228 11.73 21.91 -4.71
CA GLU A 228 12.28 21.63 -3.37
C GLU A 228 13.13 20.36 -3.30
N SER A 229 13.11 19.50 -4.33
CA SER A 229 13.90 18.27 -4.33
C SER A 229 15.39 18.52 -4.51
N ASP A 230 16.21 17.93 -3.64
CA ASP A 230 17.68 17.91 -3.72
C ASP A 230 18.23 16.74 -4.56
N ASP A 231 17.38 15.84 -5.07
CA ASP A 231 17.81 14.70 -5.88
C ASP A 231 18.23 15.14 -7.29
N VAL A 232 19.51 15.43 -7.45
CA VAL A 232 20.12 15.88 -8.71
C VAL A 232 20.04 14.85 -9.85
N ILE A 233 19.79 13.57 -9.55
CA ILE A 233 19.73 12.50 -10.54
C ILE A 233 18.33 12.48 -11.17
N ARG A 234 17.28 12.54 -10.36
CA ARG A 234 15.88 12.44 -10.82
C ARG A 234 15.31 13.78 -11.30
N LYS A 235 15.74 14.87 -10.66
CA LYS A 235 15.16 16.20 -10.88
C LYS A 235 15.13 16.63 -12.36
N PRO A 236 16.18 16.45 -13.18
CA PRO A 236 16.12 16.82 -14.59
C PRO A 236 15.02 16.07 -15.36
N ALA A 237 14.86 14.77 -15.12
CA ALA A 237 13.83 13.95 -15.76
C ALA A 237 12.42 14.38 -15.31
N LEU A 238 12.25 14.65 -14.00
CA LEU A 238 10.98 15.12 -13.45
C LEU A 238 10.59 16.50 -13.96
N VAL A 239 11.54 17.43 -14.09
CA VAL A 239 11.30 18.78 -14.66
C VAL A 239 10.82 18.67 -16.11
N SER A 240 11.51 17.89 -16.94
CA SER A 240 11.12 17.69 -18.35
C SER A 240 9.73 17.06 -18.46
N TRP A 241 9.45 16.07 -17.61
CA TRP A 241 8.16 15.40 -17.58
C TRP A 241 7.02 16.29 -17.12
N VAL A 242 7.18 17.08 -16.04
CA VAL A 242 6.09 17.95 -15.55
C VAL A 242 5.77 19.06 -16.56
N GLN A 243 6.78 19.57 -17.28
CA GLN A 243 6.56 20.50 -18.40
C GLN A 243 5.75 19.86 -19.53
N SER A 244 6.11 18.64 -19.92
CA SER A 244 5.37 17.87 -20.92
C SER A 244 3.92 17.59 -20.48
N LEU A 245 3.73 17.23 -19.20
CA LEU A 245 2.42 16.98 -18.62
C LEU A 245 1.56 18.26 -18.59
N SER A 246 2.13 19.40 -18.20
CA SER A 246 1.44 20.69 -18.22
C SER A 246 0.95 21.05 -19.62
N TYR A 247 1.75 20.76 -20.65
CA TYR A 247 1.35 20.95 -22.04
C TYR A 247 0.14 20.07 -22.40
N LEU A 248 0.17 18.78 -22.04
CA LEU A 248 -0.94 17.84 -22.30
C LEU A 248 -2.24 18.27 -21.60
N CYS A 249 -2.17 18.67 -20.34
CA CYS A 249 -3.32 19.17 -19.57
C CYS A 249 -3.92 20.44 -20.19
N THR A 250 -3.11 21.29 -20.83
CA THR A 250 -3.61 22.49 -21.51
C THR A 250 -4.22 22.16 -22.88
N GLN A 251 -3.66 21.16 -23.57
CA GLN A 251 -4.10 20.79 -24.91
C GLN A 251 -5.52 20.18 -24.90
N GLU A 252 -5.86 19.32 -23.94
CA GLU A 252 -7.22 18.77 -23.82
C GLU A 252 -8.28 19.83 -23.53
N ALA A 253 -7.95 20.89 -22.77
CA ALA A 253 -8.85 22.01 -22.55
C ALA A 253 -9.20 22.75 -23.86
N SER A 254 -8.26 22.79 -24.82
CA SER A 254 -8.47 23.38 -26.15
C SER A 254 -9.15 22.45 -27.17
N PHE A 255 -9.13 21.13 -26.96
CA PHE A 255 -9.75 20.13 -27.84
C PHE A 255 -11.05 19.53 -27.30
N ALA A 256 -11.68 20.16 -26.31
CA ALA A 256 -13.06 19.87 -25.90
C ALA A 256 -14.12 20.27 -26.98
N SER A 257 -13.80 20.02 -28.25
CA SER A 257 -14.71 19.86 -29.38
C SER A 257 -14.74 18.38 -29.77
N PRO A 258 -15.90 17.76 -29.99
CA PRO A 258 -16.07 16.32 -29.88
C PRO A 258 -15.62 15.59 -31.15
N THR A 259 -14.32 15.33 -31.32
CA THR A 259 -13.83 14.22 -32.19
C THR A 259 -12.30 14.10 -32.10
N SER A 260 -11.80 13.08 -31.39
CA SER A 260 -10.65 12.24 -31.80
C SER A 260 -10.03 11.54 -30.58
N ILE A 261 -10.56 10.37 -30.23
CA ILE A 261 -10.07 9.51 -29.13
C ILE A 261 -8.92 8.57 -29.58
N ASN A 262 -8.51 8.58 -30.86
CA ASN A 262 -7.67 7.51 -31.40
C ASN A 262 -6.15 7.76 -31.41
N ASN A 263 -5.63 8.90 -30.94
CA ASN A 263 -4.20 9.25 -31.10
C ASN A 263 -3.33 9.18 -29.84
N ILE A 264 -3.85 8.73 -28.69
CA ILE A 264 -3.13 8.84 -27.40
C ILE A 264 -2.07 7.74 -27.21
N ASN A 265 -2.18 6.58 -27.87
CA ASN A 265 -1.30 5.44 -27.63
C ASN A 265 0.12 5.53 -28.25
N ALA A 266 0.42 6.57 -29.04
CA ALA A 266 1.70 6.67 -29.76
C ALA A 266 2.68 7.72 -29.21
N ARG A 267 2.31 8.46 -28.14
CA ARG A 267 3.12 9.61 -27.64
C ARG A 267 3.48 9.54 -26.15
N LEU A 268 3.21 8.42 -25.47
CA LEU A 268 3.60 8.12 -24.09
C LEU A 268 4.45 6.85 -24.03
#